data_AF-A0A925LLS7-F1
#
_entry.id   AF-A0A925LLS7-F1
#
_cell.length_a   1.000
_cell.length_b   1.000
_cell.length_c   1.000
_cell.angle_alpha   90.00
_cell.angle_beta   90.00
_cell.angle_gamma   90.00
#
_symmetry.space_group_name_H-M   'P 1'
#
loop_
_entity.id
_entity.type
_entity.pdbx_description
1 polymer ?
#
loop_
_entity_poly.entity_id
_entity_poly.type
_entity_poly.pdbx_seq_one_letter_code
_entity_poly.pdbx_strand_id
1 'polypeptide(L)'
;MDPLSLDKPLKIDMRPMWQIVLDRTTRYQVLALLAAVVAVVYQLSPPTGLSANGYHALILFGATIFLWVSGLLPIAVTSLLAMVMLPICGIMSEKQAFSLFGNEAVFFILGAFILAAAMTGTGLSARLARFMLVRFGSTPLRLAWTLFLLAAGLSFCMSEHAVAAMLFPVVTEIVESLGGKPGKSNYAKLLLMSIAWGCIIGGIATFLGGARAPLAASMLRESRGLDFTFAEWTSAALMIVIPLLVVGFVVLLKFFPIDVTSVENGRLFLNRKRLEVGRVSANELITALIVTLTIGGWMFFGKQLGLATVAILATAALFVFRVVTWQMIEEYV
;
A
#
# COMPACT_ATOMS: atom_id res chain seq x y z
N MET A 1 22.13 -9.26 23.25
CA MET A 1 22.11 -10.30 22.22
C MET A 1 23.30 -10.04 21.32
N ASP A 2 24.22 -10.99 21.28
CA ASP A 2 25.51 -10.90 20.61
C ASP A 2 25.31 -10.85 19.08
N PRO A 3 25.81 -9.85 18.33
CA PRO A 3 25.61 -9.74 16.89
C PRO A 3 26.31 -10.84 16.07
N LEU A 4 27.07 -11.73 16.71
CA LEU A 4 27.90 -12.77 16.09
C LEU A 4 27.46 -14.21 16.38
N SER A 5 26.31 -14.47 17.02
CA SER A 5 25.84 -15.86 17.20
C SER A 5 25.41 -16.46 15.86
N LEU A 6 26.32 -17.22 15.24
CA LEU A 6 26.13 -18.05 14.05
C LEU A 6 25.22 -19.28 14.29
N ASP A 7 24.32 -19.23 15.27
CA ASP A 7 23.37 -20.29 15.59
C ASP A 7 22.14 -20.23 14.67
N LYS A 8 22.37 -20.13 13.35
CA LYS A 8 21.34 -20.59 12.40
C LYS A 8 21.43 -22.12 12.41
N PRO A 9 20.33 -22.85 12.67
CA PRO A 9 20.37 -24.31 12.62
C PRO A 9 20.90 -24.74 11.26
N LEU A 10 22.01 -25.50 11.26
CA LEU A 10 22.63 -26.09 10.07
C LEU A 10 21.60 -27.02 9.41
N LYS A 11 20.84 -26.49 8.45
CA LYS A 11 19.99 -27.29 7.57
C LYS A 11 20.88 -27.92 6.50
N ILE A 12 21.24 -29.18 6.70
CA ILE A 12 21.92 -29.98 5.69
C ILE A 12 20.89 -30.40 4.65
N ASP A 13 21.01 -29.86 3.44
CA ASP A 13 20.18 -30.22 2.30
C ASP A 13 20.73 -31.51 1.67
N MET A 14 19.96 -32.60 1.76
CA MET A 14 20.37 -33.94 1.31
C MET A 14 20.05 -34.20 -0.17
N ARG A 15 19.55 -33.20 -0.91
CA ARG A 15 19.26 -33.33 -2.34
C ARG A 15 20.57 -33.50 -3.15
N PRO A 16 20.53 -34.17 -4.31
CA PRO A 16 21.68 -34.24 -5.22
C PRO A 16 22.30 -32.86 -5.50
N MET A 17 23.62 -32.77 -5.50
CA MET A 17 24.35 -31.50 -5.69
C MET A 17 23.90 -30.73 -6.93
N TRP A 18 23.58 -31.42 -8.03
CA TRP A 18 23.09 -30.77 -9.25
C TRP A 18 21.73 -30.08 -9.05
N GLN A 19 20.82 -30.63 -8.23
CA GLN A 19 19.54 -29.99 -7.90
C GLN A 19 19.72 -28.78 -6.99
N ILE A 20 20.65 -28.87 -6.02
CA ILE A 20 20.96 -27.75 -5.12
C ILE A 20 21.59 -26.60 -5.90
N VAL A 21 22.55 -26.91 -6.78
CA VAL A 21 23.18 -25.91 -7.65
C VAL A 21 22.16 -25.31 -8.59
N LEU A 22 21.28 -26.13 -9.21
CA LEU A 22 20.22 -25.64 -10.08
C LEU A 22 19.31 -24.68 -9.31
N ASP A 23 18.70 -25.10 -8.21
CA ASP A 23 17.81 -24.25 -7.39
C ASP A 23 18.45 -22.94 -6.95
N ARG A 24 19.72 -22.98 -6.54
CA ARG A 24 20.46 -21.79 -6.13
C ARG A 24 20.86 -20.89 -7.29
N THR A 25 20.96 -21.43 -8.51
CA THR A 25 21.38 -20.70 -9.71
C THR A 25 20.26 -20.34 -10.67
N THR A 26 19.06 -20.93 -10.55
CA THR A 26 17.89 -20.71 -11.42
C THR A 26 17.61 -19.23 -11.61
N ARG A 27 17.69 -18.44 -10.52
CA ARG A 27 17.52 -16.98 -10.58
C ARG A 27 18.50 -16.32 -11.56
N TYR A 28 19.79 -16.64 -11.46
CA TYR A 28 20.83 -16.07 -12.31
C TYR A 28 20.74 -16.59 -13.74
N GLN A 29 20.37 -17.86 -13.92
CA GLN A 29 20.15 -18.45 -15.24
C GLN A 29 18.99 -17.76 -15.97
N VAL A 30 17.87 -17.50 -15.28
CA VAL A 30 16.73 -16.80 -15.88
C VAL A 30 17.08 -15.34 -16.19
N LEU A 31 17.83 -14.65 -15.33
CA LEU A 31 18.31 -13.29 -15.60
C LEU A 31 19.26 -13.26 -16.81
N ALA A 32 20.20 -14.20 -16.91
CA ALA A 32 21.12 -14.31 -18.03
C ALA A 32 20.38 -14.64 -19.34
N LEU A 33 19.39 -15.54 -19.28
CA LEU A 33 18.54 -15.85 -20.42
C LEU A 33 17.73 -14.64 -20.87
N LEU A 34 17.12 -13.91 -19.93
CA LEU A 34 16.38 -12.67 -20.25
C LEU A 34 17.30 -11.64 -20.92
N ALA A 35 18.51 -11.44 -20.38
CA ALA A 35 19.49 -10.53 -20.96
C ALA A 35 19.91 -10.96 -22.37
N ALA A 36 20.13 -12.27 -22.59
CA ALA A 36 20.44 -12.81 -23.92
C ALA A 36 19.29 -12.60 -24.91
N VAL A 37 18.04 -12.88 -24.49
CA VAL A 37 16.85 -12.66 -25.32
C VAL A 37 16.71 -11.17 -25.66
N VAL A 38 16.87 -10.28 -24.69
CA VAL A 38 16.85 -8.83 -24.93
C VAL A 38 17.94 -8.42 -25.92
N ALA A 39 19.17 -8.90 -25.76
CA ALA A 39 20.29 -8.58 -26.65
C ALA A 39 20.09 -9.09 -28.08
N VAL A 40 19.46 -10.26 -28.26
CA VAL A 40 19.12 -10.80 -29.59
C VAL A 40 18.00 -9.97 -30.22
N VAL A 41 16.92 -9.71 -29.48
CA VAL A 41 15.77 -8.95 -29.99
C VAL A 41 16.15 -7.50 -30.31
N TYR A 42 17.04 -6.89 -29.52
CA TYR A 42 17.55 -5.53 -29.77
C TYR A 42 18.29 -5.40 -31.11
N GLN A 43 18.89 -6.48 -31.63
CA GLN A 43 19.58 -6.48 -32.93
C GLN A 43 18.63 -6.69 -34.13
N LEU A 44 17.38 -7.07 -33.88
CA LEU A 44 16.40 -7.26 -34.95
C LEU A 44 15.89 -5.91 -35.46
N SER A 45 15.52 -5.85 -36.74
CA SER A 45 14.96 -4.64 -37.32
C SER A 45 13.56 -4.35 -36.76
N PRO A 46 13.24 -3.07 -36.49
CA PRO A 46 11.94 -2.70 -35.97
C PRO A 46 10.81 -3.04 -36.98
N PRO A 47 9.62 -3.43 -36.50
CA PRO A 47 8.45 -3.62 -37.37
C PRO A 47 8.12 -2.35 -38.16
N THR A 48 7.54 -2.51 -39.35
CA THR A 48 7.12 -1.39 -40.20
C THR A 48 6.21 -0.41 -39.45
N GLY A 49 6.57 0.87 -39.42
CA GLY A 49 5.80 1.93 -38.75
C GLY A 49 6.28 2.28 -37.34
N LEU A 50 7.26 1.56 -36.78
CA LEU A 50 7.82 1.85 -35.46
C LEU A 50 9.21 2.47 -35.56
N SER A 51 9.46 3.54 -34.79
CA SER A 51 10.80 4.13 -34.69
C SER A 51 11.75 3.20 -33.95
N ALA A 52 13.07 3.29 -34.23
CA ALA A 52 14.08 2.49 -33.53
C ALA A 52 14.03 2.72 -32.01
N ASN A 53 13.90 3.97 -31.57
CA ASN A 53 13.79 4.30 -30.14
C ASN A 53 12.50 3.73 -29.52
N GLY A 54 11.38 3.76 -30.26
CA GLY A 54 10.12 3.17 -29.82
C GLY A 54 10.21 1.65 -29.69
N TYR A 55 10.90 0.98 -30.61
CA TYR A 55 11.17 -0.44 -30.56
C TYR A 55 12.03 -0.82 -29.34
N HIS A 56 13.14 -0.13 -29.13
CA HIS A 56 14.03 -0.36 -27.98
C HIS A 56 13.32 -0.09 -26.65
N ALA A 57 12.49 0.94 -26.58
CA ALA A 57 11.67 1.23 -25.40
C ALA A 57 10.69 0.09 -25.09
N LEU A 58 10.04 -0.49 -26.10
CA LEU A 58 9.13 -1.63 -25.91
C LEU A 58 9.85 -2.90 -25.46
N ILE A 59 11.05 -3.18 -25.99
CA ILE A 59 11.87 -4.32 -25.53
C ILE A 59 12.20 -4.15 -24.04
N LEU A 60 12.70 -2.98 -23.66
CA LEU A 60 13.05 -2.68 -22.28
C LEU A 60 11.83 -2.74 -21.37
N PHE A 61 10.69 -2.21 -21.82
CA PHE A 61 9.44 -2.27 -21.08
C PHE A 61 8.97 -3.72 -20.88
N GLY A 62 9.04 -4.57 -21.92
CA GLY A 62 8.70 -5.99 -21.83
C GLY A 62 9.61 -6.74 -20.86
N ALA A 63 10.92 -6.48 -20.89
CA ALA A 63 11.86 -7.05 -19.92
C ALA A 63 11.57 -6.60 -18.49
N THR A 64 11.22 -5.32 -18.31
CA THR A 64 10.84 -4.73 -17.01
C THR A 64 9.57 -5.37 -16.47
N ILE A 65 8.54 -5.55 -17.30
CA ILE A 65 7.29 -6.27 -16.93
C ILE A 65 7.61 -7.70 -16.50
N PHE A 66 8.43 -8.41 -17.28
CA PHE A 66 8.81 -9.78 -16.93
C PHE A 66 9.49 -9.84 -15.55
N LEU A 67 10.40 -8.92 -15.26
CA LEU A 67 11.08 -8.83 -13.96
C LEU A 67 10.11 -8.49 -12.82
N TRP A 68 9.14 -7.59 -13.03
CA TRP A 68 8.11 -7.28 -12.03
C TRP A 68 7.19 -8.48 -11.76
N VAL A 69 6.71 -9.16 -12.80
CA VAL A 69 5.77 -10.30 -12.66
C VAL A 69 6.47 -11.53 -12.08
N SER A 70 7.72 -11.79 -12.48
CA SER A 70 8.50 -12.94 -12.00
C SER A 70 9.03 -12.78 -10.58
N GLY A 71 9.12 -11.55 -10.07
CA GLY A 71 9.67 -11.27 -8.74
C GLY A 71 11.15 -11.63 -8.57
N LEU A 72 11.89 -11.80 -9.68
CA LEU A 72 13.32 -12.17 -9.66
C LEU A 72 14.19 -11.09 -9.01
N LEU A 73 13.76 -9.84 -9.11
CA LEU A 73 14.37 -8.67 -8.47
C LEU A 73 13.26 -7.90 -7.72
N PRO A 74 13.56 -7.25 -6.59
CA PRO A 74 12.59 -6.36 -5.93
C PRO A 74 12.08 -5.29 -6.89
N ILE A 75 10.79 -4.95 -6.80
CA ILE A 75 10.12 -4.01 -7.73
C ILE A 75 10.89 -2.70 -7.86
N ALA A 76 11.34 -2.12 -6.74
CA ALA A 76 12.12 -0.88 -6.72
C ALA A 76 13.46 -1.00 -7.45
N VAL A 77 14.18 -2.12 -7.27
CA VAL A 77 15.45 -2.38 -7.95
C VAL A 77 15.24 -2.53 -9.45
N THR A 78 14.19 -3.25 -9.86
CA THR A 78 13.80 -3.38 -11.26
C THR A 78 13.48 -2.02 -11.88
N SER A 79 12.74 -1.15 -11.17
CA SER A 79 12.40 0.20 -11.64
C SER A 79 13.63 1.09 -11.82
N LEU A 80 14.57 1.06 -10.87
CA LEU A 80 15.84 1.79 -10.98
C LEU A 80 16.70 1.27 -12.13
N LEU A 81 16.76 -0.05 -12.30
CA LEU A 81 17.46 -0.66 -13.42
C LEU A 81 16.84 -0.22 -14.76
N ALA A 82 15.52 -0.30 -14.90
CA ALA A 82 14.81 0.13 -16.10
C ALA A 82 15.11 1.61 -16.44
N MET A 83 15.12 2.49 -15.43
CA MET A 83 15.48 3.89 -15.61
C MET A 83 16.90 4.06 -16.17
N VAL A 84 17.89 3.39 -15.59
CA VAL A 84 19.30 3.49 -16.02
C VAL A 84 19.53 2.85 -17.39
N MET A 85 18.75 1.82 -17.73
CA MET A 85 18.83 1.19 -19.05
C MET A 85 18.30 2.08 -20.18
N LEU A 86 17.42 3.05 -19.91
CA LEU A 86 16.93 3.99 -20.92
C LEU A 86 18.05 4.77 -21.63
N PRO A 87 18.95 5.47 -20.91
CA PRO A 87 20.08 6.15 -21.54
C PRO A 87 21.15 5.20 -22.06
N ILE A 88 21.41 4.07 -21.39
CA ILE A 88 22.38 3.05 -21.86
C ILE A 88 21.96 2.49 -23.24
N CYS A 89 20.67 2.25 -23.43
CA CYS A 89 20.11 1.80 -24.71
C CYS A 89 19.93 2.92 -25.74
N GLY A 90 20.35 4.16 -25.44
CA GLY A 90 20.23 5.32 -26.32
C GLY A 90 18.78 5.79 -26.57
N ILE A 91 17.83 5.40 -25.72
CA ILE A 91 16.39 5.68 -25.93
C ILE A 91 16.09 7.16 -25.62
N MET A 92 16.67 7.68 -24.54
CA MET A 92 16.56 9.09 -24.12
C MET A 92 17.80 9.53 -23.36
N SER A 93 18.00 10.84 -23.20
CA SER A 93 19.14 11.36 -22.45
C SER A 93 19.04 11.05 -20.94
N GLU A 94 20.18 10.98 -20.25
CA GLU A 94 20.24 10.80 -18.79
C GLU A 94 19.42 11.85 -18.05
N LYS A 95 19.52 13.11 -18.47
CA LYS A 95 18.75 14.23 -17.89
C LYS A 95 17.24 13.99 -18.03
N GLN A 96 16.78 13.52 -19.19
CA GLN A 96 15.37 13.19 -19.40
C GLN A 96 14.94 12.02 -18.53
N ALA A 97 15.70 10.92 -18.52
CA ALA A 97 15.38 9.73 -17.72
C ALA A 97 15.28 10.05 -16.22
N PHE A 98 16.25 10.78 -15.67
CA PHE A 98 16.26 11.15 -14.25
C PHE A 98 15.20 12.20 -13.90
N SER A 99 14.83 13.08 -14.83
CA SER A 99 13.78 14.06 -14.59
C SER A 99 12.41 13.42 -14.32
N LEU A 100 12.18 12.18 -14.76
CA LEU A 100 10.93 11.46 -14.52
C LEU A 100 10.69 11.15 -13.02
N PHE A 101 11.74 11.09 -12.20
CA PHE A 101 11.61 10.96 -10.74
C PHE A 101 11.08 12.23 -10.08
N GLY A 102 11.22 13.38 -10.74
CA GLY A 102 10.69 14.67 -10.29
C GLY A 102 9.19 14.85 -10.52
N ASN A 103 8.44 13.79 -10.85
CA ASN A 103 7.01 13.88 -11.12
C ASN A 103 6.24 14.29 -9.85
N GLU A 104 5.25 15.17 -10.02
CA GLU A 104 4.39 15.65 -8.93
C GLU A 104 3.73 14.51 -8.13
N ALA A 105 3.31 13.44 -8.81
CA ALA A 105 2.70 12.28 -8.16
C ALA A 105 3.65 11.62 -7.13
N VAL A 106 4.96 11.61 -7.40
CA VAL A 106 5.96 11.03 -6.47
C VAL A 106 5.99 11.84 -5.17
N PHE A 107 6.05 13.16 -5.25
CA PHE A 107 6.06 14.03 -4.08
C PHE A 107 4.73 14.03 -3.33
N PHE A 108 3.61 13.91 -4.05
CA PHE A 108 2.31 13.72 -3.43
C PHE A 108 2.25 12.42 -2.62
N ILE A 109 2.66 11.29 -3.23
CA ILE A 109 2.68 9.98 -2.56
C ILE A 109 3.59 10.02 -1.33
N LEU A 110 4.78 10.64 -1.44
CA LEU A 110 5.69 10.82 -0.32
C LEU A 110 5.03 11.56 0.85
N GLY A 111 4.41 12.72 0.59
CA GLY A 111 3.73 13.47 1.65
C GLY A 111 2.52 12.73 2.24
N ALA A 112 1.76 12.00 1.42
CA ALA A 112 0.66 11.16 1.88
C ALA A 112 1.12 10.01 2.77
N PHE A 113 2.24 9.35 2.44
CA PHE A 113 2.83 8.31 3.28
C PHE A 113 3.37 8.86 4.60
N ILE A 114 3.98 10.04 4.61
CA ILE A 114 4.42 10.67 5.85
C ILE A 114 3.23 11.04 6.76
N LEU A 115 2.14 11.55 6.19
CA LEU A 115 0.90 11.80 6.94
C LEU A 115 0.33 10.51 7.53
N ALA A 116 0.30 9.42 6.75
CA ALA A 116 -0.13 8.10 7.20
C ALA A 116 0.77 7.55 8.32
N ALA A 117 2.09 7.72 8.19
CA ALA A 117 3.06 7.35 9.22
C ALA A 117 2.82 8.14 10.51
N ALA A 118 2.55 9.44 10.44
CA ALA A 118 2.21 10.26 11.59
C ALA A 118 0.93 9.79 12.30
N MET A 119 -0.12 9.46 11.54
CA MET A 119 -1.37 8.92 12.10
C MET A 119 -1.15 7.59 12.84
N THR A 120 -0.26 6.75 12.31
CA THR A 120 0.06 5.43 12.89
C THR A 120 0.99 5.56 14.09
N GLY A 121 2.08 6.33 13.96
CA GLY A 121 3.08 6.54 15.00
C GLY A 121 2.56 7.29 16.23
N THR A 122 1.56 8.17 16.07
CA THR A 122 0.88 8.81 17.22
C THR A 122 -0.19 7.93 17.87
N GLY A 123 -0.57 6.82 17.24
CA GLY A 123 -1.63 5.93 17.71
C GLY A 123 -3.04 6.44 17.45
N LEU A 124 -3.22 7.56 16.74
CA LEU A 124 -4.52 8.13 16.39
C LEU A 124 -5.38 7.12 15.62
N SER A 125 -4.78 6.46 14.62
CA SER A 125 -5.46 5.47 13.79
C SER A 125 -5.89 4.22 14.59
N ALA A 126 -5.03 3.72 15.47
CA ALA A 126 -5.34 2.60 16.38
C ALA A 126 -6.42 2.96 17.40
N ARG A 127 -6.42 4.19 17.93
CA ARG A 127 -7.48 4.69 18.83
C ARG A 127 -8.82 4.72 18.12
N LEU A 128 -8.88 5.27 16.91
CA LEU A 128 -10.09 5.33 16.10
C LEU A 128 -10.62 3.92 15.82
N ALA A 129 -9.74 3.00 15.44
CA ALA A 129 -10.11 1.61 15.19
C ALA A 129 -10.73 0.94 16.42
N ARG A 130 -10.06 1.00 17.58
CA ARG A 130 -10.57 0.41 18.84
C ARG A 130 -11.90 1.05 19.26
N PHE A 131 -12.04 2.36 19.13
CA PHE A 131 -13.28 3.07 19.44
C PHE A 131 -14.44 2.58 18.58
N MET A 132 -14.25 2.51 17.26
CA MET A 132 -15.27 2.03 16.31
C MET A 132 -15.66 0.58 16.59
N LEU A 133 -14.69 -0.30 16.82
CA LEU A 133 -14.93 -1.72 17.08
C LEU A 133 -15.70 -1.96 18.38
N VAL A 134 -15.36 -1.25 19.47
CA VAL A 134 -16.09 -1.37 20.74
C VAL A 134 -17.52 -0.80 20.61
N ARG A 135 -17.69 0.27 19.84
CA ARG A 135 -18.97 0.98 19.71
C ARG A 135 -19.97 0.26 18.82
N PHE A 136 -19.51 -0.36 17.74
CA PHE A 136 -20.35 -0.92 16.69
C PHE A 136 -20.24 -2.46 16.56
N GLY A 137 -19.16 -3.08 17.02
CA GLY A 137 -18.91 -4.52 16.94
C GLY A 137 -19.61 -5.38 18.00
N SER A 138 -20.91 -5.13 18.26
CA SER A 138 -21.63 -5.78 19.36
C SER A 138 -22.11 -7.21 19.07
N THR A 139 -22.17 -7.61 17.80
CA THR A 139 -22.58 -8.96 17.36
C THR A 139 -21.61 -9.47 16.31
N PRO A 140 -21.54 -10.79 16.03
CA PRO A 140 -20.63 -11.34 15.04
C PRO A 140 -20.70 -10.65 13.67
N LEU A 141 -21.91 -10.44 13.16
CA LEU A 141 -22.15 -9.75 11.89
C LEU A 141 -21.71 -8.29 11.94
N ARG A 142 -22.07 -7.57 13.01
CA ARG A 142 -21.73 -6.15 13.15
C ARG A 142 -20.22 -5.94 13.32
N LEU A 143 -19.51 -6.85 13.98
CA LEU A 143 -18.06 -6.78 14.10
C LEU A 143 -17.36 -6.96 12.75
N ALA A 144 -17.77 -7.95 11.96
CA ALA A 144 -17.24 -8.15 10.60
C ALA A 144 -17.53 -6.93 9.71
N TRP A 145 -18.76 -6.43 9.72
CA TRP A 145 -19.16 -5.23 8.97
C TRP A 145 -18.40 -3.99 9.42
N THR A 146 -18.23 -3.80 10.73
CA THR A 146 -17.48 -2.66 11.28
C THR A 146 -16.02 -2.74 10.86
N LEU A 147 -15.39 -3.92 10.90
CA LEU A 147 -14.02 -4.10 10.43
C LEU A 147 -13.88 -3.81 8.94
N PHE A 148 -14.80 -4.31 8.13
CA PHE A 148 -14.82 -4.10 6.68
C PHE A 148 -14.93 -2.61 6.33
N LEU A 149 -15.91 -1.90 6.91
CA LEU A 149 -16.10 -0.47 6.66
C LEU A 149 -15.02 0.40 7.29
N LEU A 150 -14.49 0.02 8.45
CA LEU A 150 -13.39 0.72 9.08
C LEU A 150 -12.13 0.62 8.23
N ALA A 151 -11.80 -0.57 7.74
CA ALA A 151 -10.68 -0.79 6.82
C ALA A 151 -10.83 0.06 5.55
N ALA A 152 -12.04 0.09 4.97
CA ALA A 152 -12.32 0.93 3.82
C ALA A 152 -12.18 2.42 4.10
N GLY A 153 -12.82 2.90 5.17
CA GLY A 153 -12.83 4.32 5.54
C GLY A 153 -11.45 4.84 5.96
N LEU A 154 -10.66 4.05 6.68
CA LEU A 154 -9.27 4.41 6.97
C LEU A 154 -8.44 4.48 5.69
N SER A 155 -8.71 3.60 4.72
CA SER A 155 -8.00 3.60 3.43
C SER A 155 -8.36 4.79 2.53
N PHE A 156 -9.36 5.60 2.91
CA PHE A 156 -9.59 6.90 2.27
C PHE A 156 -8.56 7.94 2.67
N CYS A 157 -7.93 7.77 3.84
CA CYS A 157 -7.05 8.76 4.45
C CYS A 157 -5.58 8.31 4.48
N MET A 158 -5.31 7.01 4.39
CA MET A 158 -3.96 6.45 4.42
C MET A 158 -3.82 5.25 3.48
N SER A 159 -2.58 4.83 3.21
CA SER A 159 -2.29 3.68 2.35
C SER A 159 -3.00 2.42 2.82
N GLU A 160 -3.64 1.71 1.89
CA GLU A 160 -4.32 0.42 2.13
C GLU A 160 -3.40 -0.61 2.83
N HIS A 161 -2.10 -0.56 2.56
CA HIS A 161 -1.10 -1.42 3.19
C HIS A 161 -0.86 -1.05 4.68
N ALA A 162 -0.83 0.25 4.99
CA ALA A 162 -0.67 0.74 6.36
C ALA A 162 -1.90 0.43 7.22
N VAL A 163 -3.11 0.60 6.65
CA VAL A 163 -4.36 0.21 7.33
C VAL A 163 -4.36 -1.27 7.66
N ALA A 164 -4.00 -2.11 6.68
CA ALA A 164 -3.93 -3.56 6.85
C ALA A 164 -2.92 -3.93 7.95
N ALA A 165 -1.70 -3.39 7.90
CA ALA A 165 -0.65 -3.64 8.89
C ALA A 165 -1.07 -3.23 10.31
N MET A 166 -1.81 -2.12 10.45
CA MET A 166 -2.31 -1.65 11.73
C MET A 166 -3.49 -2.49 12.26
N LEU A 167 -4.44 -2.85 11.40
CA LEU A 167 -5.62 -3.62 11.81
C LEU A 167 -5.33 -5.11 12.02
N PHE A 168 -4.35 -5.66 11.31
CA PHE A 168 -3.99 -7.07 11.38
C PHE A 168 -3.72 -7.58 12.81
N PRO A 169 -2.86 -6.96 13.63
CA PRO A 169 -2.65 -7.40 15.01
C PRO A 169 -3.93 -7.28 15.85
N VAL A 170 -4.71 -6.20 15.67
CA VAL A 170 -5.99 -6.02 16.39
C VAL A 170 -6.99 -7.14 16.06
N VAL A 171 -7.11 -7.50 14.79
CA VAL A 171 -8.00 -8.59 14.35
C VAL A 171 -7.49 -9.94 14.83
N THR A 172 -6.18 -10.16 14.79
CA THR A 172 -5.56 -11.40 15.29
C THR A 172 -5.84 -11.61 16.77
N GLU A 173 -5.66 -10.57 17.59
CA GLU A 173 -5.98 -10.63 19.03
C GLU A 173 -7.47 -10.91 19.29
N ILE A 174 -8.36 -10.32 18.49
CA ILE A 174 -9.80 -10.63 18.57
C ILE A 174 -10.05 -12.09 18.23
N VAL A 175 -9.49 -12.59 17.13
CA VAL A 175 -9.64 -14.00 16.70
C VAL A 175 -9.15 -14.96 17.78
N GLU A 176 -7.99 -14.67 18.38
CA GLU A 176 -7.44 -15.48 19.48
C GLU A 176 -8.33 -15.45 20.71
N SER A 177 -8.88 -14.28 21.09
CA SER A 177 -9.80 -14.15 22.22
C SER A 177 -11.13 -14.90 22.03
N LEU A 178 -11.50 -15.18 20.78
CA LEU A 178 -12.67 -15.98 20.40
C LEU A 178 -12.35 -17.48 20.28
N GLY A 179 -11.10 -17.89 20.56
CA GLY A 179 -10.66 -19.28 20.44
C GLY A 179 -10.45 -19.75 18.99
N GLY A 180 -10.30 -18.81 18.06
CA GLY A 180 -10.07 -19.12 16.65
C GLY A 180 -8.74 -19.84 16.44
N LYS A 181 -8.77 -21.00 15.76
CA LYS A 181 -7.56 -21.75 15.38
C LYS A 181 -7.17 -21.46 13.93
N PRO A 182 -5.88 -21.27 13.62
CA PRO A 182 -5.40 -21.06 12.24
C PRO A 182 -5.93 -22.14 11.29
N GLY A 183 -6.48 -21.71 10.14
CA GLY A 183 -7.04 -22.58 9.11
C GLY A 183 -8.41 -23.22 9.42
N LYS A 184 -8.87 -23.21 10.68
CA LYS A 184 -10.07 -23.94 11.13
C LYS A 184 -11.28 -23.06 11.44
N SER A 185 -11.09 -21.80 11.83
CA SER A 185 -12.21 -20.91 12.14
C SER A 185 -12.69 -20.17 10.88
N ASN A 186 -13.98 -20.29 10.57
CA ASN A 186 -14.55 -19.57 9.43
C ASN A 186 -14.74 -18.09 9.76
N TYR A 187 -15.17 -17.78 10.98
CA TYR A 187 -15.25 -16.40 11.44
C TYR A 187 -13.89 -15.68 11.41
N ALA A 188 -12.78 -16.36 11.76
CA ALA A 188 -11.45 -15.78 11.63
C ALA A 188 -11.10 -15.41 10.18
N LYS A 189 -11.43 -16.29 9.21
CA LYS A 189 -11.26 -15.99 7.79
C LYS A 189 -12.13 -14.80 7.39
N LEU A 190 -13.39 -14.75 7.84
CA LEU A 190 -14.28 -13.62 7.57
C LEU A 190 -13.70 -12.30 8.09
N LEU A 191 -13.18 -12.24 9.32
CA LEU A 191 -12.62 -11.01 9.88
C LEU A 191 -11.35 -10.55 9.15
N LEU A 192 -10.44 -11.49 8.85
CA LEU A 192 -9.21 -11.19 8.12
C LEU A 192 -9.49 -10.78 6.66
N MET A 193 -10.44 -11.43 5.99
CA MET A 193 -10.86 -11.04 4.64
C MET A 193 -11.65 -9.74 4.64
N SER A 194 -12.39 -9.44 5.71
CA SER A 194 -13.07 -8.16 5.88
C SER A 194 -12.07 -6.99 5.89
N ILE A 195 -10.96 -7.11 6.61
CA ILE A 195 -9.94 -6.06 6.56
C ILE A 195 -9.23 -6.02 5.20
N ALA A 196 -8.90 -7.17 4.61
CA ALA A 196 -8.18 -7.22 3.34
C ALA A 196 -8.99 -6.58 2.19
N TRP A 197 -10.24 -7.00 2.03
CA TRP A 197 -11.12 -6.47 0.98
C TRP A 197 -11.56 -5.05 1.29
N GLY A 198 -11.83 -4.73 2.56
CA GLY A 198 -12.13 -3.37 2.98
C GLY A 198 -11.02 -2.40 2.60
N CYS A 199 -9.75 -2.74 2.89
CA CYS A 199 -8.62 -1.90 2.54
C CYS A 199 -8.48 -1.71 1.02
N ILE A 200 -8.54 -2.81 0.25
CA ILE A 200 -8.39 -2.76 -1.22
C ILE A 200 -9.49 -1.95 -1.88
N ILE A 201 -10.76 -2.17 -1.49
CA ILE A 201 -11.91 -1.46 -2.07
C ILE A 201 -11.86 0.01 -1.62
N GLY A 202 -11.54 0.26 -0.35
CA GLY A 202 -11.45 1.60 0.19
C GLY A 202 -10.34 2.43 -0.45
N GLY A 203 -9.19 1.81 -0.72
CA GLY A 203 -8.02 2.47 -1.29
C GLY A 203 -8.23 3.05 -2.70
N ILE A 204 -9.32 2.67 -3.38
CA ILE A 204 -9.71 3.21 -4.69
C ILE A 204 -10.34 4.61 -4.56
N ALA A 205 -10.95 4.92 -3.41
CA ALA A 205 -11.84 6.07 -3.28
C ALA A 205 -11.13 7.43 -3.38
N THR A 206 -9.88 7.53 -2.95
CA THR A 206 -9.14 8.80 -2.89
C THR A 206 -7.74 8.64 -3.45
N PHE A 207 -7.03 9.76 -3.61
CA PHE A 207 -5.61 9.75 -3.96
C PHE A 207 -4.71 9.17 -2.85
N LEU A 208 -5.19 9.02 -1.62
CA LEU A 208 -4.40 8.62 -0.45
C LEU A 208 -4.34 7.12 -0.22
N GLY A 209 -5.29 6.37 -0.79
CA GLY A 209 -5.40 4.93 -0.59
C GLY A 209 -4.24 4.13 -1.20
N GLY A 210 -3.65 4.63 -2.28
CA GLY A 210 -2.46 4.03 -2.88
C GLY A 210 -1.93 4.79 -4.09
N ALA A 211 -0.73 4.43 -4.53
CA ALA A 211 0.00 5.13 -5.60
C ALA A 211 -0.68 5.10 -6.99
N ARG A 212 -1.64 4.20 -7.19
CA ARG A 212 -2.33 4.01 -8.48
C ARG A 212 -3.11 5.24 -8.93
N ALA A 213 -3.88 5.85 -8.02
CA ALA A 213 -4.76 6.95 -8.34
C ALA A 213 -3.98 8.24 -8.70
N PRO A 214 -2.98 8.69 -7.90
CA PRO A 214 -2.14 9.84 -8.27
C PRO A 214 -1.39 9.62 -9.59
N LEU A 215 -0.88 8.41 -9.83
CA LEU A 215 -0.20 8.07 -11.08
C LEU A 215 -1.15 8.11 -12.28
N ALA A 216 -2.36 7.59 -12.15
CA ALA A 216 -3.35 7.67 -13.22
C ALA A 216 -3.74 9.13 -13.53
N ALA A 217 -3.91 9.96 -12.50
CA ALA A 217 -4.18 11.39 -12.68
C ALA A 217 -3.02 12.11 -13.38
N SER A 218 -1.76 11.86 -12.99
CA SER A 218 -0.61 12.48 -13.65
C SER A 218 -0.50 12.04 -15.12
N MET A 219 -0.69 10.76 -15.42
CA MET A 219 -0.69 10.25 -16.79
C MET A 219 -1.79 10.86 -17.65
N LEU A 220 -3.01 11.05 -17.11
CA LEU A 220 -4.12 11.68 -17.84
C LEU A 220 -3.86 13.17 -18.09
N ARG A 221 -3.23 13.85 -17.12
CA ARG A 221 -2.81 15.25 -17.28
C ARG A 221 -1.76 15.39 -18.37
N GLU A 222 -0.73 14.56 -18.35
CA GLU A 222 0.37 14.61 -19.33
C GLU A 222 -0.07 14.19 -20.74
N SER A 223 -0.91 13.17 -20.86
CA SER A 223 -1.30 12.61 -22.17
C SER A 223 -2.49 13.31 -22.82
N ARG A 224 -3.44 13.83 -22.02
CA ARG A 224 -4.71 14.39 -22.53
C ARG A 224 -5.01 15.80 -22.02
N GLY A 225 -4.16 16.37 -21.17
CA GLY A 225 -4.43 17.66 -20.53
C GLY A 225 -5.62 17.62 -19.56
N LEU A 226 -6.05 16.42 -19.15
CA LEU A 226 -7.17 16.25 -18.22
C LEU A 226 -6.65 16.31 -16.78
N ASP A 227 -7.07 17.32 -16.04
CA ASP A 227 -6.72 17.51 -14.64
C ASP A 227 -7.95 17.32 -13.76
N PHE A 228 -7.78 16.65 -12.62
CA PHE A 228 -8.87 16.29 -11.71
C PHE A 228 -8.57 16.84 -10.33
N THR A 229 -9.53 17.57 -9.77
CA THR A 229 -9.46 17.94 -8.35
C THR A 229 -9.64 16.71 -7.46
N PHE A 230 -9.17 16.81 -6.22
CA PHE A 230 -9.37 15.76 -5.21
C PHE A 230 -10.85 15.39 -5.04
N ALA A 231 -11.74 16.39 -5.08
CA ALA A 231 -13.17 16.21 -4.93
C ALA A 231 -13.82 15.53 -6.16
N GLU A 232 -13.42 15.92 -7.37
CA GLU A 232 -13.91 15.29 -8.62
C GLU A 232 -13.50 13.82 -8.69
N TRP A 233 -12.22 13.52 -8.40
CA TRP A 233 -11.75 12.14 -8.35
C TRP A 233 -12.52 11.34 -7.30
N THR A 234 -12.61 11.87 -6.07
CA THR A 234 -13.22 11.15 -4.96
C THR A 234 -14.70 10.88 -5.19
N SER A 235 -15.45 11.86 -5.70
CA SER A 235 -16.88 11.70 -6.00
C SER A 235 -17.10 10.66 -7.11
N ALA A 236 -16.31 10.68 -8.18
CA ALA A 236 -16.39 9.69 -9.24
C ALA A 236 -16.01 8.28 -8.75
N ALA A 237 -14.93 8.16 -7.96
CA ALA A 237 -14.50 6.88 -7.41
C ALA A 237 -15.52 6.30 -6.42
N LEU A 238 -16.15 7.14 -5.58
CA LEU A 238 -17.16 6.71 -4.62
C LEU A 238 -18.38 6.07 -5.29
N MET A 239 -18.76 6.51 -6.49
CA MET A 239 -19.84 5.87 -7.27
C MET A 239 -19.56 4.40 -7.57
N ILE A 240 -18.28 4.00 -7.65
CA ILE A 240 -17.84 2.62 -7.89
C ILE A 240 -17.59 1.91 -6.55
N VAL A 241 -16.94 2.59 -5.61
CA VAL A 241 -16.56 2.03 -4.30
C VAL A 241 -17.77 1.63 -3.48
N ILE A 242 -18.84 2.43 -3.45
CA ILE A 242 -20.03 2.12 -2.64
C ILE A 242 -20.69 0.80 -3.10
N PRO A 243 -21.01 0.59 -4.39
CA PRO A 243 -21.47 -0.71 -4.87
C PRO A 243 -20.49 -1.86 -4.58
N LEU A 244 -19.18 -1.64 -4.77
CA LEU A 244 -18.16 -2.65 -4.48
C LEU A 244 -18.11 -3.03 -3.01
N LEU A 245 -18.30 -2.09 -2.08
CA LEU A 245 -18.36 -2.38 -0.65
C LEU A 245 -19.57 -3.26 -0.33
N VAL A 246 -20.74 -2.96 -0.91
CA VAL A 246 -21.96 -3.76 -0.72
C VAL A 246 -21.77 -5.17 -1.28
N VAL A 247 -21.38 -5.28 -2.55
CA VAL A 247 -21.17 -6.58 -3.22
C VAL A 247 -20.06 -7.37 -2.53
N GLY A 248 -18.94 -6.71 -2.22
CA GLY A 248 -17.80 -7.30 -1.55
C GLY A 248 -18.18 -7.92 -0.21
N PHE A 249 -18.93 -7.21 0.62
CA PHE A 249 -19.35 -7.75 1.91
C PHE A 249 -20.36 -8.90 1.77
N VAL A 250 -21.31 -8.81 0.83
CA VAL A 250 -22.25 -9.91 0.54
C VAL A 250 -21.51 -11.16 0.09
N VAL A 251 -20.50 -11.01 -0.78
CA VAL A 251 -19.63 -12.11 -1.22
C VAL A 251 -18.88 -12.70 -0.03
N LEU A 252 -18.30 -11.88 0.85
CA LEU A 252 -17.62 -12.36 2.05
C LEU A 252 -18.53 -13.20 2.95
N LEU A 253 -19.76 -12.76 3.20
CA LEU A 253 -20.72 -13.53 4.01
C LEU A 253 -21.12 -14.86 3.35
N LYS A 254 -21.17 -14.91 2.01
CA LYS A 254 -21.51 -16.13 1.27
C LYS A 254 -20.38 -17.17 1.32
N PHE A 255 -19.13 -16.74 1.18
CA PHE A 255 -17.97 -17.64 1.19
C PHE A 255 -17.50 -17.98 2.61
N PHE A 256 -17.71 -17.08 3.57
CA PHE A 256 -17.29 -17.24 4.97
C PHE A 256 -18.49 -17.05 5.92
N PRO A 257 -19.47 -17.98 5.93
CA PRO A 257 -20.61 -17.91 6.83
C PRO A 257 -20.20 -17.86 8.31
N ILE A 258 -20.91 -17.04 9.09
CA ILE A 258 -20.62 -16.83 10.50
C ILE A 258 -20.91 -18.12 11.29
N ASP A 259 -19.89 -18.68 11.94
CA ASP A 259 -19.93 -19.91 12.74
C ASP A 259 -19.87 -19.67 14.26
N VAL A 260 -19.94 -18.41 14.70
CA VAL A 260 -19.89 -18.00 16.12
C VAL A 260 -21.18 -17.33 16.57
N THR A 261 -21.57 -17.57 17.82
CA THR A 261 -22.80 -17.02 18.43
C THR A 261 -22.58 -15.71 19.18
N SER A 262 -21.40 -15.49 19.75
CA SER A 262 -21.05 -14.30 20.53
C SER A 262 -19.64 -13.81 20.25
N VAL A 263 -19.45 -12.49 20.36
CA VAL A 263 -18.15 -11.79 20.27
C VAL A 263 -17.82 -11.04 21.56
N GLU A 264 -18.50 -11.37 22.66
CA GLU A 264 -18.38 -10.65 23.93
C GLU A 264 -16.95 -10.65 24.48
N ASN A 265 -16.25 -11.79 24.45
CA ASN A 265 -14.86 -11.89 24.89
C ASN A 265 -13.93 -10.95 24.11
N GLY A 266 -14.07 -10.91 22.77
CA GLY A 266 -13.31 -9.99 21.93
C GLY A 266 -13.64 -8.52 22.20
N ARG A 267 -14.92 -8.21 22.46
CA ARG A 267 -15.34 -6.85 22.82
C ARG A 267 -14.80 -6.42 24.18
N LEU A 268 -14.82 -7.30 25.19
CA LEU A 268 -14.26 -7.03 26.51
C LEU A 268 -12.75 -6.80 26.44
N PHE A 269 -12.06 -7.63 25.65
CA PHE A 269 -10.63 -7.48 25.37
C PHE A 269 -10.33 -6.11 24.73
N LEU A 270 -11.06 -5.74 23.66
CA LEU A 270 -10.90 -4.44 23.00
C LEU A 270 -11.20 -3.27 23.94
N ASN A 271 -12.22 -3.39 24.78
CA ASN A 271 -12.57 -2.35 25.75
C ASN A 271 -11.48 -2.18 26.80
N ARG A 272 -10.88 -3.26 27.29
CA ARG A 272 -9.73 -3.22 28.21
C ARG A 272 -8.54 -2.51 27.55
N LYS A 273 -8.17 -2.90 26.33
CA LYS A 273 -7.11 -2.23 25.56
C LYS A 273 -7.40 -0.76 25.28
N ARG A 274 -8.66 -0.40 25.03
CA ARG A 274 -9.08 1.00 24.86
C ARG A 274 -8.86 1.81 26.14
N LEU A 275 -9.15 1.23 27.30
CA LEU A 275 -8.96 1.88 28.60
C LEU A 275 -7.47 2.02 28.96
N GLU A 276 -6.63 1.05 28.57
CA GLU A 276 -5.17 1.09 28.78
C GLU A 276 -4.48 2.25 28.05
N VAL A 277 -5.00 2.69 26.89
CA VAL A 277 -4.43 3.81 26.09
C VAL A 277 -4.64 5.18 26.75
N GLY A 278 -5.59 5.31 27.69
CA GLY A 278 -5.82 6.55 28.42
C GLY A 278 -6.33 7.71 27.56
N ARG A 279 -6.01 8.96 27.98
CA ARG A 279 -6.50 10.21 27.36
C ARG A 279 -5.89 10.44 25.97
N VAL A 280 -6.54 11.27 25.15
CA VAL A 280 -6.01 11.70 23.85
C VAL A 280 -4.76 12.53 24.09
N SER A 281 -3.65 12.16 23.46
CA SER A 281 -2.41 12.92 23.57
C SER A 281 -2.44 14.20 22.71
N ALA A 282 -1.59 15.17 23.06
CA ALA A 282 -1.44 16.39 22.26
C ALA A 282 -0.99 16.07 20.83
N ASN A 283 -0.09 15.09 20.68
CA ASN A 283 0.41 14.67 19.36
C ASN A 283 -0.72 14.11 18.48
N GLU A 284 -1.60 13.27 19.03
CA GLU A 284 -2.77 12.77 18.29
C GLU A 284 -3.71 13.89 17.83
N LEU A 285 -3.93 14.90 18.69
CA LEU A 285 -4.79 16.03 18.36
C LEU A 285 -4.17 16.90 17.26
N ILE A 286 -2.87 17.18 17.35
CA ILE A 286 -2.13 17.95 16.34
C ILE A 286 -2.12 17.18 15.01
N THR A 287 -1.87 15.87 15.02
CA THR A 287 -1.95 15.03 13.80
C THR A 287 -3.34 15.08 13.20
N ALA A 288 -4.39 14.91 14.00
CA ALA A 288 -5.77 14.96 13.51
C ALA A 288 -6.10 16.32 12.87
N LEU A 289 -5.64 17.42 13.49
CA LEU A 289 -5.78 18.76 12.96
C LEU A 289 -5.04 18.93 11.62
N ILE A 290 -3.77 18.54 11.55
CA ILE A 290 -2.97 18.66 10.32
C ILE A 290 -3.58 17.84 9.19
N VAL A 291 -4.00 16.59 9.45
CA VAL A 291 -4.64 15.74 8.45
C VAL A 291 -5.94 16.37 7.95
N THR A 292 -6.77 16.89 8.86
CA THR A 292 -8.04 17.53 8.49
C THR A 292 -7.82 18.81 7.68
N LEU A 293 -6.85 19.64 8.07
CA LEU A 293 -6.45 20.84 7.31
C LEU A 293 -5.87 20.48 5.94
N THR A 294 -5.12 19.39 5.84
CA THR A 294 -4.54 18.91 4.57
C THR A 294 -5.64 18.44 3.62
N ILE A 295 -6.59 17.64 4.11
CA ILE A 295 -7.75 17.20 3.32
C ILE A 295 -8.58 18.41 2.87
N GLY A 296 -8.83 19.39 3.76
CA GLY A 296 -9.44 20.66 3.39
C GLY A 296 -8.64 21.41 2.32
N GLY A 297 -7.31 21.46 2.47
CA GLY A 297 -6.38 22.05 1.51
C GLY A 297 -6.51 21.43 0.12
N TRP A 298 -6.56 20.09 0.03
CA TRP A 298 -6.77 19.39 -1.24
C TRP A 298 -8.15 19.65 -1.85
N MET A 299 -9.21 19.69 -1.02
CA MET A 299 -10.57 19.92 -1.50
C MET A 299 -10.78 21.34 -2.05
N PHE A 300 -10.24 22.36 -1.39
CA PHE A 300 -10.53 23.77 -1.74
C PHE A 300 -9.41 24.46 -2.51
N PHE A 301 -8.15 24.11 -2.25
CA PHE A 301 -6.98 24.80 -2.80
C PHE A 301 -6.10 23.91 -3.70
N GLY A 302 -6.44 22.63 -3.87
CA GLY A 302 -5.64 21.65 -4.60
C GLY A 302 -5.33 22.07 -6.05
N LYS A 303 -6.28 22.72 -6.74
CA LYS A 303 -6.10 23.19 -8.12
C LYS A 303 -5.14 24.39 -8.24
N GLN A 304 -5.05 25.22 -7.21
CA GLN A 304 -4.24 26.45 -7.22
C GLN A 304 -2.83 26.20 -6.71
N LEU A 305 -2.71 25.43 -5.62
CA LEU A 305 -1.42 25.17 -4.96
C LEU A 305 -0.72 23.91 -5.46
N GLY A 306 -1.45 22.99 -6.11
CA GLY A 306 -0.97 21.65 -6.46
C GLY A 306 -1.10 20.67 -5.30
N LEU A 307 -1.47 19.43 -5.60
CA LEU A 307 -1.72 18.41 -4.58
C LEU A 307 -0.44 18.06 -3.82
N ALA A 308 0.69 17.93 -4.53
CA ALA A 308 1.98 17.63 -3.92
C ALA A 308 2.45 18.73 -2.98
N THR A 309 2.29 20.00 -3.36
CA THR A 309 2.68 21.15 -2.51
C THR A 309 1.97 21.11 -1.17
N VAL A 310 0.65 20.87 -1.17
CA VAL A 310 -0.14 20.74 0.07
C VAL A 310 0.36 19.58 0.92
N ALA A 311 0.69 18.44 0.31
CA ALA A 311 1.22 17.26 1.01
C ALA A 311 2.60 17.52 1.67
N ILE A 312 3.50 18.22 0.97
CA ILE A 312 4.83 18.57 1.47
C ILE A 312 4.73 19.65 2.57
N LEU A 313 3.83 20.62 2.45
CA LEU A 313 3.55 21.59 3.51
C LEU A 313 3.04 20.92 4.78
N ALA A 314 2.12 19.95 4.65
CA ALA A 314 1.62 19.17 5.77
C ALA A 314 2.74 18.35 6.44
N THR A 315 3.62 17.76 5.62
CA THR A 315 4.82 17.08 6.10
C THR A 315 5.70 18.03 6.92
N ALA A 316 6.03 19.20 6.39
CA ALA A 316 6.82 20.19 7.09
C ALA A 316 6.17 20.61 8.43
N ALA A 317 4.85 20.81 8.45
CA ALA A 317 4.11 21.12 9.66
C ALA A 317 4.26 20.03 10.73
N LEU A 318 4.16 18.74 10.36
CA LEU A 318 4.34 17.63 11.30
C LEU A 318 5.71 17.65 11.99
N PHE A 319 6.77 17.97 11.25
CA PHE A 319 8.13 18.11 11.80
C PHE A 319 8.29 19.36 12.65
N VAL A 320 7.73 20.50 12.24
CA VAL A 320 7.78 21.76 12.99
C VAL A 320 7.11 21.62 14.35
N PHE A 321 5.95 20.97 14.41
CA PHE A 321 5.25 20.67 15.66
C PHE A 321 5.86 19.49 16.44
N ARG A 322 6.96 18.89 15.95
CA ARG A 322 7.67 17.75 16.57
C ARG A 322 6.76 16.56 16.88
N VAL A 323 5.75 16.35 16.03
CA VAL A 323 4.82 15.23 16.13
C VAL A 323 5.49 13.94 15.67
N VAL A 324 6.38 14.06 14.68
CA VAL A 324 7.12 12.95 14.06
C VAL A 324 8.61 13.25 14.02
N THR A 325 9.42 12.19 14.06
CA THR A 325 10.86 12.24 13.80
C THR A 325 11.15 11.53 12.47
N TRP A 326 12.31 11.80 11.87
CA TRP A 326 12.68 11.15 10.61
C TRP A 326 12.81 9.63 10.78
N GLN A 327 13.37 9.18 11.91
CA GLN A 327 13.47 7.76 12.27
C GLN A 327 12.09 7.07 12.32
N MET A 328 11.06 7.76 12.82
CA MET A 328 9.70 7.22 12.85
C MET A 328 9.14 7.03 11.43
N ILE A 329 9.48 7.91 10.50
CA ILE A 329 8.92 7.92 9.15
C ILE A 329 9.61 6.88 8.26
N GLU A 330 10.91 6.65 8.45
CA GLU A 330 11.72 5.72 7.65
C GLU A 330 11.16 4.29 7.62
N GLU A 331 10.45 3.86 8.67
CA GLU A 331 9.82 2.54 8.71
C GLU A 331 8.57 2.42 7.80
N TYR A 332 8.04 3.55 7.32
CA TYR A 332 6.76 3.63 6.59
C TYR A 332 6.90 4.14 5.14
N VAL A 333 8.06 4.67 4.76
CA VAL A 333 8.33 5.29 3.45
C VAL A 333 9.30 4.44 2.63
#